data_AF-A0A4R4YS36-F1
#
_entry.id   AF-A0A4R4YS36-F1
#
_cell.length_a   1.000
_cell.length_b   1.000
_cell.length_c   1.000
_cell.angle_alpha   90.00
_cell.angle_beta   90.00
_cell.angle_gamma   90.00
#
_symmetry.space_group_name_H-M   'P 1'
#
loop_
_entity.id
_entity.type
_entity.pdbx_description
1 polymer ?
#
loop_
_entity_poly.entity_id
_entity_poly.type
_entity_poly.pdbx_seq_one_letter_code
_entity_poly.pdbx_strand_id
1 'polypeptide(L)'
;MPLWLLSLFLLAFSFGTDDLIIAGVLPDISRDLDVSVAMSGRLVTVFALTFALGAPVAAFLTARLPRRQVLIGAAAVFVLANVLAALSPSYGLLLAARILSGLAAATASPAAFAVAAAARAG
;
A
#
# COMPACT_ATOMS: atom_id res chain seq x y z
N MET A 1 -10.54 -22.58 6.10
CA MET A 1 -10.66 -21.40 5.20
C MET A 1 -9.90 -21.70 3.92
N PRO A 2 -10.44 -21.41 2.74
CA PRO A 2 -9.73 -21.65 1.48
C PRO A 2 -8.48 -20.77 1.39
N LEU A 3 -7.39 -21.31 0.83
CA LEU A 3 -6.08 -20.65 0.77
C LEU A 3 -6.13 -19.28 0.10
N TRP A 4 -6.97 -19.10 -0.93
CA TRP A 4 -7.09 -17.84 -1.64
C TRP A 4 -7.69 -16.72 -0.77
N LEU A 5 -8.61 -17.04 0.17
CA LEU A 5 -9.13 -16.06 1.14
C LEU A 5 -8.06 -15.65 2.13
N LEU A 6 -7.23 -16.60 2.58
CA LEU A 6 -6.12 -16.30 3.47
C LEU A 6 -5.12 -15.35 2.80
N SER A 7 -4.81 -15.56 1.51
CA SER A 7 -3.95 -14.64 0.75
C SER A 7 -4.51 -13.22 0.67
N LEU A 8 -5.83 -13.06 0.43
CA LEU A 8 -6.47 -11.74 0.40
C LEU A 8 -6.47 -11.08 1.79
N PHE A 9 -6.72 -11.87 2.84
CA PHE A 9 -6.63 -11.40 4.22
C PHE A 9 -5.23 -10.87 4.53
N LEU A 10 -4.20 -11.67 4.24
CA LEU A 10 -2.81 -11.28 4.48
C LEU A 10 -2.44 -10.02 3.69
N LEU A 11 -2.90 -9.92 2.44
CA LEU A 11 -2.66 -8.75 1.61
C LEU A 11 -3.28 -7.47 2.22
N ALA A 12 -4.56 -7.53 2.60
CA ALA A 12 -5.24 -6.41 3.24
C ALA A 12 -4.63 -6.06 4.61
N PHE A 13 -4.24 -7.07 5.39
CA PHE A 13 -3.56 -6.90 6.66
C PHE A 13 -2.21 -6.20 6.49
N SER A 14 -1.41 -6.59 5.49
CA SER A 14 -0.14 -5.94 5.19
C SER A 14 -0.32 -4.48 4.80
N PHE A 15 -1.32 -4.15 3.98
CA PHE A 15 -1.60 -2.76 3.61
C PHE A 15 -2.02 -1.91 4.82
N GLY A 16 -2.91 -2.43 5.66
CA GLY A 16 -3.34 -1.74 6.88
C GLY A 16 -2.20 -1.56 7.88
N THR A 17 -1.33 -2.57 8.01
CA THR A 17 -0.16 -2.49 8.89
C THR A 17 0.84 -1.43 8.42
N ASP A 18 1.13 -1.38 7.11
CA ASP A 18 2.05 -0.40 6.52
C ASP A 18 1.60 1.06 6.74
N ASP A 19 0.29 1.32 6.65
CA ASP A 19 -0.26 2.66 6.87
C ASP A 19 -0.25 3.05 8.36
N LEU A 20 -0.65 2.13 9.25
CA LEU A 20 -0.83 2.42 10.67
C LEU A 20 0.48 2.42 11.47
N ILE A 21 1.49 1.64 11.06
CA ILE A 21 2.74 1.51 11.83
C ILE A 21 3.55 2.81 11.85
N ILE A 22 3.49 3.61 10.77
CA ILE A 22 4.24 4.87 10.66
C ILE A 22 3.89 5.81 11.81
N ALA A 23 2.60 5.91 12.16
CA ALA A 23 2.14 6.81 13.21
C ALA A 23 2.84 6.54 14.56
N GLY A 24 3.15 5.27 14.85
CA GLY A 24 3.86 4.87 16.06
C GLY A 24 5.36 5.18 16.04
N VAL A 25 5.98 5.29 14.86
CA VAL A 25 7.43 5.50 14.68
C VAL A 25 7.78 6.89 14.13
N LEU A 26 6.79 7.80 14.02
CA LEU A 26 7.00 9.18 13.56
C LEU A 26 8.15 9.92 14.30
N PRO A 27 8.27 9.82 15.64
CA PRO A 27 9.39 10.47 16.35
C PRO A 27 10.74 9.87 16.01
N ASP A 28 10.80 8.57 15.71
CA ASP A 28 12.05 7.89 15.36
C ASP A 28 12.49 8.28 13.94
N ILE A 29 11.55 8.29 12.97
CA ILE A 29 11.79 8.80 11.60
C ILE A 29 12.29 10.25 11.63
N SER A 30 11.68 11.08 12.49
CA SER A 30 12.06 12.48 12.67
C SER A 30 13.51 12.62 13.14
N ARG A 31 13.96 11.78 14.09
CA ARG A 31 15.35 11.78 14.58
C ARG A 31 16.33 11.23 13.55
N ASP A 32 15.98 10.12 12.91
CA ASP A 32 16.88 9.41 11.98
C ASP A 32 17.14 10.22 10.69
N LEU A 33 16.16 10.98 10.23
CA LEU A 33 16.24 11.77 9.00
C LEU A 33 16.47 13.27 9.25
N ASP A 34 16.64 13.69 10.50
CA ASP A 34 16.82 15.09 10.93
C ASP A 34 15.74 16.04 10.35
N VAL A 35 14.48 15.59 10.39
CA VAL A 35 13.31 16.36 9.94
C VAL A 35 12.33 16.56 11.09
N SER A 36 11.46 17.57 11.01
CA SER A 36 10.43 17.76 12.06
C SER A 36 9.41 16.62 12.07
N VAL A 37 8.80 16.37 13.23
CA VAL A 37 7.69 15.40 13.37
C VAL A 37 6.53 15.77 12.44
N ALA A 38 6.26 17.06 12.26
CA ALA A 38 5.24 17.55 11.33
C ALA A 38 5.56 17.19 9.86
N MET A 39 6.84 17.24 9.45
CA MET A 39 7.26 16.76 8.13
C MET A 39 7.10 15.24 8.00
N SER A 40 7.48 14.48 9.03
CA SER A 40 7.30 13.02 9.06
C SER A 40 5.82 12.63 8.92
N GLY A 41 4.91 13.41 9.50
CA GLY A 41 3.46 13.21 9.37
C GLY A 41 2.95 13.22 7.93
N ARG A 42 3.63 13.92 7.01
CA ARG A 42 3.26 13.94 5.58
C ARG A 42 3.44 12.59 4.90
N LEU A 43 4.25 11.68 5.45
CA LEU A 43 4.40 10.32 4.93
C LEU A 43 3.06 9.56 4.98
N VAL A 44 2.32 9.71 6.08
CA VAL A 44 0.97 9.14 6.23
C VAL A 44 0.00 9.84 5.27
N THR A 45 0.04 11.17 5.22
CA THR A 45 -0.84 11.94 4.34
C THR A 45 -0.64 11.60 2.87
N VAL A 46 0.61 11.47 2.41
CA VAL A 46 0.90 11.17 1.00
C VAL A 46 0.48 9.75 0.64
N PHE A 47 0.67 8.77 1.54
CA PHE A 47 0.16 7.42 1.34
C PHE A 47 -1.35 7.44 1.20
N ALA A 48 -2.06 8.05 2.14
CA ALA A 48 -3.53 8.12 2.14
C ALA A 48 -4.08 8.84 0.90
N LEU A 49 -3.48 9.98 0.50
CA LEU A 49 -3.87 10.69 -0.71
C LEU A 49 -3.65 9.85 -1.97
N THR A 50 -2.49 9.22 -2.07
CA THR A 50 -2.13 8.39 -3.21
C THR A 50 -3.04 7.16 -3.29
N PHE A 51 -3.38 6.55 -2.16
CA PHE A 51 -4.33 5.46 -2.08
C PHE A 51 -5.73 5.89 -2.52
N ALA A 52 -6.24 6.98 -1.94
CA ALA A 52 -7.58 7.49 -2.20
C ALA A 52 -7.79 7.89 -3.66
N LEU A 53 -6.81 8.55 -4.27
CA LEU A 53 -6.86 8.98 -5.68
C LEU A 53 -6.50 7.83 -6.63
N GLY A 54 -5.58 6.96 -6.23
CA GLY A 54 -5.12 5.84 -7.03
C GLY A 54 -6.17 4.74 -7.19
N ALA A 55 -7.03 4.51 -6.20
CA ALA A 55 -7.95 3.38 -6.22
C ALA A 55 -9.02 3.49 -7.33
N PRO A 56 -9.70 4.64 -7.54
CA PRO A 56 -10.63 4.82 -8.67
C PRO A 56 -9.91 4.69 -10.02
N VAL A 57 -8.74 5.30 -10.16
CA VAL A 57 -7.95 5.28 -11.40
C VAL A 57 -7.50 3.86 -11.72
N ALA A 58 -6.96 3.15 -10.73
CA ALA A 58 -6.51 1.78 -10.89
C ALA A 58 -7.69 0.83 -11.17
N ALA A 59 -8.85 1.03 -10.53
CA ALA A 59 -10.06 0.25 -10.83
C ALA A 59 -10.45 0.36 -12.31
N PHE A 60 -10.38 1.57 -12.89
CA PHE A 60 -10.64 1.79 -14.31
C PHE A 60 -9.55 1.16 -15.21
N LEU A 61 -8.27 1.43 -14.92
CA LEU A 61 -7.15 0.95 -15.76
C LEU A 61 -7.00 -0.57 -15.73
N THR A 62 -7.31 -1.21 -14.61
CA THR A 62 -7.15 -2.65 -14.42
C THR A 62 -8.44 -3.45 -14.70
N ALA A 63 -9.53 -2.78 -15.09
CA ALA A 63 -10.86 -3.39 -15.25
C ALA A 63 -10.89 -4.60 -16.20
N ARG A 64 -10.05 -4.59 -17.25
CA ARG A 64 -9.98 -5.66 -18.27
C ARG A 64 -8.88 -6.70 -17.99
N LEU A 65 -8.03 -6.46 -16.99
CA LEU A 65 -6.91 -7.34 -16.69
C LEU A 65 -7.37 -8.53 -15.83
N PRO A 66 -6.70 -9.69 -15.95
CA PRO A 66 -6.94 -10.81 -15.05
C PRO A 66 -6.66 -10.41 -13.59
N ARG A 67 -7.67 -10.53 -12.72
CA ARG A 67 -7.57 -10.11 -11.30
C ARG A 67 -6.36 -10.68 -10.58
N ARG A 68 -6.03 -11.95 -10.85
CA ARG A 68 -4.85 -12.62 -10.28
C ARG A 68 -3.54 -11.93 -10.67
N GLN A 69 -3.40 -11.46 -11.91
CA GLN A 69 -2.20 -10.75 -12.35
C GLN A 69 -2.10 -9.38 -11.69
N VAL A 70 -3.22 -8.66 -11.57
CA VAL A 70 -3.27 -7.36 -10.88
C VAL A 70 -2.85 -7.51 -9.42
N LEU A 71 -3.41 -8.49 -8.71
CA LEU A 71 -3.08 -8.76 -7.30
C LEU A 71 -1.60 -9.12 -7.10
N ILE A 72 -1.06 -10.02 -7.93
CA ILE A 72 0.35 -10.44 -7.82
C ILE A 72 1.29 -9.29 -8.17
N GLY A 73 1.01 -8.55 -9.26
CA GLY A 73 1.83 -7.42 -9.68
C GLY A 73 1.83 -6.30 -8.64
N ALA A 74 0.67 -5.93 -8.13
CA ALA A 74 0.55 -4.93 -7.08
C ALA A 74 1.24 -5.38 -5.77
N ALA A 75 1.09 -6.66 -5.37
CA ALA A 75 1.80 -7.19 -4.22
C ALA A 75 3.32 -7.14 -4.39
N ALA A 76 3.84 -7.46 -5.58
CA ALA A 76 5.27 -7.38 -5.87
C ALA A 76 5.78 -5.92 -5.79
N VAL A 77 5.06 -4.97 -6.38
CA VAL A 77 5.40 -3.55 -6.29
C VAL A 77 5.35 -3.06 -4.83
N PHE A 78 4.35 -3.48 -4.06
CA PHE A 78 4.23 -3.13 -2.65
C PHE A 78 5.41 -3.64 -1.82
N VAL A 79 5.85 -4.88 -2.04
CA VAL A 79 7.04 -5.44 -1.39
C VAL A 79 8.29 -4.64 -1.76
N LEU A 80 8.49 -4.35 -3.05
CA LEU A 80 9.64 -3.56 -3.52
C LEU A 80 9.63 -2.14 -2.93
N ALA A 81 8.46 -1.49 -2.85
CA ALA A 81 8.30 -0.19 -2.22
C ALA A 81 8.69 -0.22 -0.73
N ASN A 82 8.31 -1.27 -0.01
CA ASN A 82 8.65 -1.44 1.39
C ASN A 82 10.15 -1.73 1.60
N VAL A 83 10.77 -2.52 0.73
CA VAL A 83 12.23 -2.70 0.73
C VAL A 83 12.94 -1.37 0.48
N LEU A 84 12.44 -0.56 -0.46
CA LEU A 84 12.98 0.78 -0.72
C LEU A 84 12.84 1.71 0.49
N ALA A 85 11.69 1.66 1.19
CA ALA A 85 11.48 2.41 2.41
C ALA A 85 12.47 1.99 3.51
N ALA A 86 12.65 0.67 3.71
CA ALA A 86 13.56 0.13 4.72
C ALA A 86 15.03 0.51 4.47
N LEU A 87 15.42 0.66 3.21
CA LEU A 87 16.78 1.05 2.81
C LEU A 87 16.93 2.57 2.57
N SER A 88 15.91 3.37 2.90
CA SER A 88 15.90 4.78 2.53
C SER A 88 16.90 5.60 3.36
N PRO A 89 17.85 6.33 2.72
CA PRO A 89 18.81 7.16 3.45
C PRO A 89 18.35 8.62 3.58
N SER A 90 17.17 8.95 3.04
CA SER A 90 16.67 10.32 3.00
C SER A 90 15.15 10.38 3.00
N TYR A 91 14.61 11.49 3.52
CA TYR A 91 13.18 11.75 3.55
C TYR A 91 12.52 11.70 2.16
N GLY A 92 13.19 12.21 1.13
CA GLY A 92 12.65 12.21 -0.24
C GLY A 92 12.46 10.79 -0.78
N LEU A 93 13.41 9.89 -0.52
CA LEU A 93 13.29 8.49 -0.95
C LEU A 93 12.20 7.75 -0.16
N LEU A 94 12.11 8.01 1.14
CA LEU A 94 11.03 7.46 1.97
C LEU A 94 9.65 7.93 1.51
N LEU A 95 9.52 9.22 1.16
CA LEU A 95 8.28 9.78 0.60
C LEU A 95 7.91 9.11 -0.72
N ALA A 96 8.87 8.92 -1.63
CA ALA A 96 8.64 8.23 -2.90
C ALA A 96 8.23 6.76 -2.69
N ALA A 97 8.86 6.08 -1.73
CA ALA A 97 8.49 4.72 -1.35
C ALA A 97 7.05 4.65 -0.81
N ARG A 98 6.60 5.64 -0.05
CA ARG A 98 5.21 5.73 0.44
C ARG A 98 4.20 5.98 -0.67
N ILE A 99 4.54 6.82 -1.64
CA ILE A 99 3.71 7.01 -2.84
C ILE A 99 3.59 5.66 -3.58
N LEU A 100 4.71 4.96 -3.78
CA LEU A 100 4.71 3.69 -4.50
C LEU A 100 3.93 2.59 -3.75
N SER A 101 4.09 2.47 -2.42
CA SER A 101 3.32 1.51 -1.61
C SER A 101 1.83 1.86 -1.61
N GLY A 102 1.48 3.15 -1.52
CA GLY A 102 0.12 3.66 -1.64
C GLY A 102 -0.53 3.31 -2.98
N LEU A 103 0.16 3.55 -4.11
CA LEU A 103 -0.33 3.18 -5.44
C LEU A 103 -0.52 1.66 -5.60
N ALA A 104 0.41 0.87 -5.07
CA ALA A 104 0.33 -0.58 -5.12
C ALA A 104 -0.88 -1.09 -4.33
N ALA A 105 -1.07 -0.61 -3.10
CA ALA A 105 -2.25 -0.91 -2.29
C ALA A 105 -3.55 -0.46 -2.98
N ALA A 106 -3.55 0.73 -3.59
CA ALA A 106 -4.68 1.27 -4.34
C ALA A 106 -5.06 0.40 -5.54
N THR A 107 -4.05 -0.19 -6.21
CA THR A 107 -4.24 -1.04 -7.38
C THR A 107 -4.77 -2.43 -7.01
N ALA A 108 -4.27 -2.99 -5.92
CA ALA A 108 -4.71 -4.30 -5.44
C ALA A 108 -6.14 -4.29 -4.86
N SER A 109 -6.53 -3.20 -4.17
CA SER A 109 -7.75 -3.16 -3.36
C SER A 109 -9.05 -3.41 -4.14
N PRO A 110 -9.31 -2.76 -5.29
CA PRO A 110 -10.53 -3.02 -6.08
C PRO A 110 -10.63 -4.48 -6.55
N ALA A 111 -9.51 -5.05 -7.02
CA ALA A 111 -9.45 -6.44 -7.44
C ALA A 111 -9.70 -7.40 -6.28
N ALA A 112 -9.14 -7.11 -5.10
CA ALA A 112 -9.34 -7.90 -3.89
C ALA A 112 -10.82 -7.90 -3.45
N PHE A 113 -11.47 -6.74 -3.42
CA PHE A 113 -12.88 -6.64 -3.10
C PHE A 113 -13.77 -7.37 -4.11
N ALA A 114 -13.46 -7.26 -5.41
CA ALA A 114 -14.21 -7.97 -6.44
C ALA A 114 -14.11 -9.50 -6.32
N VAL A 115 -12.93 -10.03 -5.97
CA VAL A 115 -12.75 -11.47 -5.73
C VAL A 115 -13.49 -11.91 -4.46
N ALA A 116 -13.39 -11.14 -3.37
CA ALA A 116 -14.08 -11.44 -2.12
C ALA A 116 -15.61 -11.39 -2.26
N ALA A 117 -16.13 -10.42 -3.02
CA ALA A 117 -17.57 -10.28 -3.28
C ALA A 117 -18.11 -11.45 -4.11
N ALA A 118 -17.39 -11.89 -5.14
CA ALA A 118 -17.81 -13.01 -5.98
C ALA A 118 -17.95 -14.33 -5.19
N ALA A 119 -17.16 -14.51 -4.12
CA ALA A 119 -17.22 -15.70 -3.28
C ALA A 119 -18.38 -15.71 -2.26
N ARG A 120 -19.08 -14.60 -2.08
CA ARG A 120 -20.33 -14.56 -1.31
C ARG A 120 -21.54 -14.99 -2.12
N ALA A 121 -21.41 -15.08 -3.45
CA ALA A 121 -22.52 -15.31 -4.38
C ALA A 121 -22.64 -16.78 -4.85
N GLY A 122 -21.79 -17.68 -4.37
CA GLY A 122 -21.83 -19.13 -4.62
C GLY A 122 -21.71 -19.91 -3.34
#